data_AF-A0A1G6ST97-F1
#
_entry.id   AF-A0A1G6ST97-F1
#
_cell.length_a   1.000
_cell.length_b   1.000
_cell.length_c   1.000
_cell.angle_alpha   90.00
_cell.angle_beta   90.00
_cell.angle_gamma   90.00
#
_symmetry.space_group_name_H-M   'P 1'
#
loop_
_entity.id
_entity.type
_entity.pdbx_description
1 polymer ?
#
loop_
_entity_poly.entity_id
_entity_poly.type
_entity_poly.pdbx_seq_one_letter_code
_entity_poly.pdbx_strand_id
1 'polypeptide(L)'
;MLSGQASGDEGPGAAGADPSAEGARGDGPGGAESGEGDPAEPVAADTGTAVFLTEPVRRRAVEIAAVAMPGLPPGKIPARLRRFLKFSPSKRAKLARGEIAAALSSDAGFREGLAGVLASTDSPLVAAISTGEEVSPMADAAEVAALTYLLRPDGWRELIASAASAVKEAPEPPAPETPDEAALKRLAALEKENGKVRSALADQRAAAATLQEELRRARRDLKDADERAQKAAGDLAAERGRLKHLEAERRSERRRLESEVESLRSSLERARKTEREHERLTSARLWLLLDTLSGTATGLRRELGLEPAAERPADYVAEEYCAEPEERLAEGSRGLDPTDPLRLDHLLALPNPHLIVDGYNVTISAWGETLTLEQQRNRLVQGLGAVAAQTNAEITVVFDGADSIFGAKPSARGVRVLFSAKGQIADDVVVELARVEPEGRPVVVVSSDQEVAMRARREGAYPVPSPLLVRWLQRS
;
A
#
# COMPACT_ATOMS: atom_id res chain seq x y z
N MET A 1 -18.22 37.49 -8.56
CA MET A 1 -19.31 37.64 -9.54
C MET A 1 -19.67 36.26 -10.06
N LEU A 2 -20.88 35.80 -9.69
CA LEU A 2 -21.80 34.93 -10.44
C LEU A 2 -21.28 33.53 -10.83
N SER A 3 -21.67 32.45 -10.11
CA SER A 3 -22.94 31.67 -10.18
C SER A 3 -22.64 30.33 -10.88
N GLY A 4 -22.90 29.13 -10.36
CA GLY A 4 -23.85 28.66 -9.36
C GLY A 4 -24.65 27.52 -10.01
N GLN A 5 -24.40 26.26 -9.64
CA GLN A 5 -25.35 25.16 -9.87
C GLN A 5 -25.05 23.98 -8.93
N ALA A 6 -26.14 23.42 -8.42
CA ALA A 6 -26.24 22.50 -7.30
C ALA A 6 -26.83 21.15 -7.75
N SER A 7 -26.36 20.09 -7.12
CA SER A 7 -26.97 18.75 -6.99
C SER A 7 -26.03 17.98 -6.04
N GLY A 8 -26.41 17.36 -4.93
CA GLY A 8 -27.66 16.76 -4.49
C GLY A 8 -27.26 15.38 -3.95
N ASP A 9 -26.82 15.30 -2.69
CA ASP A 9 -26.33 14.08 -2.03
C ASP A 9 -27.05 13.93 -0.68
N GLU A 10 -27.99 12.99 -0.61
CA GLU A 10 -28.57 12.48 0.63
C GLU A 10 -28.19 11.00 0.76
N GLY A 11 -27.25 10.73 1.67
CA GLY A 11 -26.90 9.39 2.12
C GLY A 11 -27.79 8.92 3.28
N PRO A 12 -28.03 7.59 3.42
CA PRO A 12 -28.96 7.03 4.40
C PRO A 12 -28.29 6.79 5.76
N GLY A 13 -28.98 7.16 6.83
CA GLY A 13 -28.58 6.89 8.22
C GLY A 13 -29.10 5.53 8.71
N ALA A 14 -28.17 4.66 9.10
CA ALA A 14 -28.41 3.36 9.69
C ALA A 14 -28.77 3.46 11.19
N ALA A 15 -29.76 2.67 11.63
CA ALA A 15 -30.00 2.36 13.03
C ALA A 15 -29.87 0.85 13.23
N GLY A 16 -28.81 0.44 13.92
CA GLY A 16 -28.65 -0.89 14.48
C GLY A 16 -29.03 -0.88 15.96
N ALA A 17 -29.80 -1.86 16.41
CA ALA A 17 -29.95 -2.19 17.81
C ALA A 17 -30.47 -3.64 17.95
N ASP A 18 -29.59 -4.51 18.40
CA ASP A 18 -29.86 -5.61 19.33
C ASP A 18 -28.59 -5.72 20.19
N PRO A 19 -28.68 -6.00 21.51
CA PRO A 19 -28.90 -7.39 21.90
C PRO A 19 -29.70 -7.64 23.19
N SER A 20 -30.14 -8.89 23.29
CA SER A 20 -30.54 -9.71 24.43
C SER A 20 -29.86 -9.41 25.79
N ALA A 21 -30.59 -9.56 26.90
CA ALA A 21 -30.44 -10.67 27.86
C ALA A 21 -31.20 -10.47 29.19
N GLU A 22 -31.67 -11.61 29.69
CA GLU A 22 -32.20 -12.02 31.01
C GLU A 22 -31.85 -11.22 32.27
N GLY A 23 -32.78 -11.23 33.24
CA GLY A 23 -32.46 -10.96 34.65
C GLY A 23 -33.68 -10.84 35.57
N ALA A 24 -33.81 -11.77 36.52
CA ALA A 24 -34.93 -11.94 37.44
C ALA A 24 -34.85 -11.09 38.74
N ARG A 25 -35.89 -11.25 39.59
CA ARG A 25 -36.11 -10.76 40.98
C ARG A 25 -36.77 -9.37 41.01
N GLY A 26 -37.89 -9.12 41.69
CA GLY A 26 -38.49 -9.72 42.88
C GLY A 26 -38.31 -8.76 44.05
N ASP A 27 -39.34 -7.99 44.40
CA ASP A 27 -39.76 -7.68 45.79
C ASP A 27 -40.98 -6.74 45.78
N GLY A 28 -41.88 -6.89 46.77
CA GLY A 28 -42.86 -5.86 47.16
C GLY A 28 -42.20 -4.76 48.00
N PRO A 29 -42.90 -4.01 48.89
CA PRO A 29 -44.32 -4.08 49.26
C PRO A 29 -45.01 -2.70 49.52
N GLY A 30 -46.27 -2.74 49.97
CA GLY A 30 -46.91 -1.75 50.86
C GLY A 30 -47.63 -0.59 50.16
N GLY A 31 -48.78 -0.07 50.60
CA GLY A 31 -49.72 -0.34 51.71
C GLY A 31 -50.95 0.56 51.39
N ALA A 32 -52.18 0.07 51.54
CA ALA A 32 -52.99 0.06 52.75
C ALA A 32 -53.82 1.36 52.92
N GLU A 33 -55.03 1.16 53.47
CA GLU A 33 -56.02 2.12 53.99
C GLU A 33 -57.08 2.69 53.01
N SER A 34 -58.39 2.73 53.29
CA SER A 34 -59.26 2.30 54.41
C SER A 34 -60.72 2.41 53.95
N GLY A 35 -61.61 1.47 54.31
CA GLY A 35 -62.77 1.70 55.19
C GLY A 35 -64.09 1.60 54.41
N GLU A 36 -64.98 0.64 54.64
CA GLU A 36 -65.91 0.38 55.77
C GLU A 36 -67.35 0.63 55.28
N GLY A 37 -68.23 -0.37 55.36
CA GLY A 37 -69.64 -0.26 54.97
C GLY A 37 -70.36 -1.63 55.00
N ASP A 38 -71.09 -1.84 56.09
CA ASP A 38 -71.71 -3.08 56.59
C ASP A 38 -73.04 -3.47 55.84
N PRO A 39 -73.87 -4.45 56.27
CA PRO A 39 -74.07 -5.74 55.59
C PRO A 39 -75.50 -5.94 55.02
N ALA A 40 -75.68 -6.90 54.09
CA ALA A 40 -77.02 -7.36 53.68
C ALA A 40 -77.03 -8.86 53.28
N GLU A 41 -77.71 -9.62 54.14
CA GLU A 41 -78.40 -10.93 54.02
C GLU A 41 -77.86 -12.05 53.08
N PRO A 42 -77.65 -13.28 53.62
CA PRO A 42 -77.34 -14.45 52.81
C PRO A 42 -78.62 -15.07 52.23
N VAL A 43 -78.71 -15.12 50.90
CA VAL A 43 -79.72 -15.91 50.19
C VAL A 43 -79.40 -17.40 50.36
N ALA A 44 -80.44 -18.14 50.74
CA ALA A 44 -80.48 -19.54 51.11
C ALA A 44 -79.52 -20.47 50.34
N ALA A 45 -78.71 -21.21 51.11
CA ALA A 45 -78.02 -22.41 50.66
C ALA A 45 -79.03 -23.54 50.40
N ASP A 46 -79.22 -23.92 49.13
CA ASP A 46 -79.88 -25.17 48.77
C ASP A 46 -78.86 -26.33 48.85
N THR A 47 -78.82 -26.99 50.00
CA THR A 47 -78.19 -28.29 50.17
C THR A 47 -79.14 -29.38 49.66
N GLY A 48 -78.93 -29.89 48.44
CA GLY A 48 -79.79 -30.92 47.83
C GLY A 48 -79.03 -32.01 47.05
N THR A 49 -78.82 -33.17 47.71
CA THR A 49 -78.69 -34.56 47.17
C THR A 49 -77.87 -34.82 45.89
N ALA A 50 -76.78 -35.59 46.01
CA ALA A 50 -75.92 -36.00 44.89
C ALA A 50 -76.66 -36.93 43.89
N VAL A 51 -76.82 -36.49 42.64
CA VAL A 51 -77.38 -37.30 41.53
C VAL A 51 -76.26 -38.15 40.91
N PHE A 52 -76.42 -39.48 40.90
CA PHE A 52 -75.47 -40.42 40.27
C PHE A 52 -75.84 -40.68 38.80
N LEU A 53 -75.01 -40.19 37.87
CA LEU A 53 -75.15 -40.46 36.43
C LEU A 53 -74.51 -41.81 36.03
N THR A 54 -75.15 -42.57 35.13
CA THR A 54 -74.57 -43.77 34.51
C THR A 54 -73.39 -43.42 33.60
N GLU A 55 -72.47 -44.37 33.36
CA GLU A 55 -71.26 -44.10 32.56
C GLU A 55 -71.53 -43.63 31.12
N PRO A 56 -72.54 -44.16 30.38
CA PRO A 56 -72.90 -43.65 29.06
C PRO A 56 -73.34 -42.18 29.09
N VAL A 57 -74.15 -41.80 30.09
CA VAL A 57 -74.66 -40.43 30.27
C VAL A 57 -73.54 -39.48 30.67
N ARG A 58 -72.63 -39.90 31.57
CA ARG A 58 -71.46 -39.12 31.96
C ARG A 58 -70.54 -38.84 30.78
N ARG A 59 -70.27 -39.87 29.97
CA ARG A 59 -69.46 -39.73 28.75
C ARG A 59 -70.10 -38.77 27.77
N ARG A 60 -71.41 -38.91 27.53
CA ARG A 60 -72.14 -38.06 26.59
C ARG A 60 -72.20 -36.60 27.07
N ALA A 61 -72.41 -36.36 28.35
CA ALA A 61 -72.37 -35.02 28.95
C ALA A 61 -71.00 -34.34 28.79
N VAL A 62 -69.90 -35.10 28.96
CA VAL A 62 -68.53 -34.58 28.74
C VAL A 62 -68.27 -34.26 27.27
N GLU A 63 -68.76 -35.10 26.35
CA GLU A 63 -68.62 -34.85 24.90
C GLU A 63 -69.37 -33.58 24.47
N ILE A 64 -70.62 -33.42 24.93
CA ILE A 64 -71.43 -32.23 24.66
C ILE A 64 -70.78 -30.98 25.27
N ALA A 65 -70.34 -31.06 26.53
CA ALA A 65 -69.64 -29.96 27.18
C ALA A 65 -68.33 -29.60 26.45
N ALA A 66 -67.57 -30.59 25.96
CA ALA A 66 -66.34 -30.36 25.20
C ALA A 66 -66.56 -29.65 23.86
N VAL A 67 -67.75 -29.78 23.27
CA VAL A 67 -68.15 -29.04 22.06
C VAL A 67 -68.55 -27.61 22.41
N ALA A 68 -69.35 -27.40 23.46
CA ALA A 68 -69.89 -26.08 23.82
C ALA A 68 -68.91 -25.16 24.59
N MET A 69 -67.88 -25.70 25.24
CA MET A 69 -66.89 -24.93 26.03
C MET A 69 -66.25 -23.71 25.33
N PRO A 70 -65.88 -23.73 24.04
CA PRO A 70 -65.29 -22.58 23.36
C PRO A 70 -66.23 -21.38 23.18
N GLY A 71 -67.55 -21.57 23.27
CA GLY A 71 -68.55 -20.51 23.18
C GLY A 71 -68.71 -19.69 24.47
N LEU A 72 -68.03 -20.08 25.55
CA LEU A 72 -68.08 -19.39 26.85
C LEU A 72 -67.17 -18.14 26.87
N PRO A 73 -67.55 -17.07 27.57
CA PRO A 73 -66.65 -15.96 27.86
C PRO A 73 -65.48 -16.45 28.75
N PRO A 74 -64.25 -15.91 28.58
CA PRO A 74 -63.06 -16.42 29.25
C PRO A 74 -63.11 -16.38 30.78
N GLY A 75 -63.94 -15.51 31.35
CA GLY A 75 -64.19 -15.42 32.79
C GLY A 75 -65.03 -16.57 33.38
N LYS A 76 -65.85 -17.25 32.56
CA LYS A 76 -66.70 -18.38 32.99
C LYS A 76 -66.06 -19.75 32.77
N ILE A 77 -64.85 -19.82 32.20
CA ILE A 77 -64.11 -21.07 31.99
C ILE A 77 -63.14 -21.30 33.17
N PRO A 78 -63.27 -22.41 33.91
CA PRO A 78 -62.36 -22.76 35.00
C PRO A 78 -60.90 -22.79 34.56
N ALA A 79 -59.98 -22.28 35.41
CA ALA A 79 -58.57 -22.14 35.07
C ALA A 79 -57.90 -23.45 34.60
N ARG A 80 -58.30 -24.60 35.17
CA ARG A 80 -57.78 -25.92 34.80
C ARG A 80 -58.16 -26.33 33.37
N LEU A 81 -59.34 -25.91 32.89
CA LEU A 81 -59.88 -26.26 31.57
C LEU A 81 -59.35 -25.39 30.42
N ARG A 82 -58.83 -24.19 30.70
CA ARG A 82 -58.36 -23.23 29.66
C ARG A 82 -57.30 -23.81 28.73
N ARG A 83 -56.38 -24.62 29.26
CA ARG A 83 -55.33 -25.28 28.45
C ARG A 83 -55.86 -26.25 27.41
N PHE A 84 -57.09 -26.73 27.58
CA PHE A 84 -57.69 -27.72 26.68
C PHE A 84 -58.45 -27.11 25.51
N LEU A 85 -58.77 -25.80 25.53
CA LEU A 85 -59.52 -25.12 24.46
C LEU A 85 -58.84 -25.24 23.08
N LYS A 86 -57.50 -25.28 23.05
CA LYS A 86 -56.70 -25.43 21.82
C LYS A 86 -56.84 -26.78 21.11
N PHE A 87 -57.37 -27.81 21.76
CA PHE A 87 -57.56 -29.13 21.15
C PHE A 87 -58.90 -29.23 20.41
N SER A 88 -58.99 -30.12 19.43
CA SER A 88 -60.25 -30.43 18.74
C SER A 88 -61.29 -31.04 19.70
N PRO A 89 -62.61 -30.94 19.43
CA PRO A 89 -63.67 -31.40 20.34
C PRO A 89 -63.49 -32.84 20.84
N SER A 90 -63.16 -33.78 19.95
CA SER A 90 -62.93 -35.19 20.31
C SER A 90 -61.69 -35.40 21.18
N LYS A 91 -60.61 -34.62 20.94
CA LYS A 91 -59.40 -34.68 21.77
C LYS A 91 -59.63 -34.03 23.13
N ARG A 92 -60.44 -32.96 23.21
CA ARG A 92 -60.88 -32.33 24.47
C ARG A 92 -61.71 -33.29 25.32
N ALA A 93 -62.71 -33.94 24.74
CA ALA A 93 -63.55 -34.92 25.44
C ALA A 93 -62.76 -36.12 25.97
N LYS A 94 -61.64 -36.48 25.32
CA LYS A 94 -60.76 -37.57 25.75
C LYS A 94 -59.75 -37.15 26.82
N LEU A 95 -59.03 -36.05 26.61
CA LEU A 95 -57.93 -35.61 27.49
C LEU A 95 -58.42 -34.87 28.74
N ALA A 96 -59.50 -34.12 28.64
CA ALA A 96 -60.06 -33.33 29.74
C ALA A 96 -61.26 -34.01 30.40
N ARG A 97 -61.50 -35.30 30.16
CA ARG A 97 -62.70 -36.02 30.65
C ARG A 97 -62.94 -35.83 32.15
N GLY A 98 -61.90 -36.05 32.96
CA GLY A 98 -62.00 -35.95 34.42
C GLY A 98 -62.19 -34.51 34.89
N GLU A 99 -61.51 -33.55 34.27
CA GLU A 99 -61.60 -32.13 34.64
C GLU A 99 -62.94 -31.50 34.25
N ILE A 100 -63.47 -31.86 33.08
CA ILE A 100 -64.80 -31.43 32.63
C ILE A 100 -65.86 -32.01 33.57
N ALA A 101 -65.79 -33.31 33.88
CA ALA A 101 -66.74 -33.94 34.79
C ALA A 101 -66.72 -33.31 36.19
N ALA A 102 -65.54 -32.99 36.72
CA ALA A 102 -65.40 -32.33 38.03
C ALA A 102 -65.87 -30.87 38.03
N ALA A 103 -65.64 -30.13 36.94
CA ALA A 103 -66.15 -28.77 36.78
C ALA A 103 -67.69 -28.75 36.69
N LEU A 104 -68.28 -29.71 35.94
CA LEU A 104 -69.73 -29.84 35.84
C LEU A 104 -70.39 -30.14 37.19
N SER A 105 -69.74 -30.87 38.11
CA SER A 105 -70.29 -31.11 39.44
C SER A 105 -70.10 -29.93 40.40
N SER A 106 -68.97 -29.23 40.32
CA SER A 106 -68.53 -28.32 41.41
C SER A 106 -68.72 -26.82 41.11
N ASP A 107 -68.74 -26.40 39.85
CA ASP A 107 -68.75 -24.98 39.45
C ASP A 107 -70.11 -24.57 38.87
N ALA A 108 -70.83 -23.70 39.58
CA ALA A 108 -72.14 -23.20 39.14
C ALA A 108 -72.03 -22.22 37.96
N GLY A 109 -71.04 -21.33 37.96
CA GLY A 109 -70.86 -20.33 36.90
C GLY A 109 -70.46 -20.95 35.56
N PHE A 110 -69.67 -22.03 35.59
CA PHE A 110 -69.35 -22.83 34.41
C PHE A 110 -70.59 -23.54 33.84
N ARG A 111 -71.45 -24.11 34.70
CA ARG A 111 -72.70 -24.77 34.27
C ARG A 111 -73.67 -23.79 33.64
N GLU A 112 -73.95 -22.65 34.29
CA GLU A 112 -74.87 -21.63 33.77
C GLU A 112 -74.39 -21.06 32.43
N GLY A 113 -73.08 -20.84 32.31
CA GLY A 113 -72.50 -20.44 31.04
C GLY A 113 -72.74 -21.48 29.94
N LEU A 114 -72.55 -22.77 30.26
CA LEU A 114 -72.71 -23.85 29.28
C LEU A 114 -74.18 -24.02 28.89
N ALA A 115 -75.09 -23.92 29.85
CA ALA A 115 -76.54 -23.94 29.62
C ALA A 115 -76.95 -22.77 28.70
N GLY A 116 -76.41 -21.57 28.91
CA GLY A 116 -76.64 -20.42 28.03
C GLY A 116 -76.13 -20.63 26.59
N VAL A 117 -74.94 -21.21 26.43
CA VAL A 117 -74.39 -21.55 25.10
C VAL A 117 -75.24 -22.63 24.41
N LEU A 118 -75.67 -23.65 25.15
CA LEU A 118 -76.54 -24.70 24.61
C LEU A 118 -77.91 -24.14 24.23
N ALA A 119 -78.51 -23.27 25.05
CA ALA A 119 -79.78 -22.60 24.76
C ALA A 119 -79.71 -21.66 23.54
N SER A 120 -78.52 -21.11 23.23
CA SER A 120 -78.29 -20.33 22.00
C SER A 120 -78.10 -21.19 20.74
N THR A 121 -78.06 -22.51 20.87
CA THR A 121 -77.99 -23.44 19.74
C THR A 121 -79.41 -23.75 19.27
N ASP A 122 -79.72 -23.52 17.98
CA ASP A 122 -81.01 -23.85 17.33
C ASP A 122 -81.23 -25.37 17.19
N SER A 123 -81.15 -26.11 18.31
CA SER A 123 -81.40 -27.54 18.37
C SER A 123 -82.81 -27.79 18.91
N PRO A 124 -83.69 -28.49 18.15
CA PRO A 124 -85.06 -28.75 18.59
C PRO A 124 -85.10 -29.60 19.88
N LEU A 125 -84.06 -30.42 20.12
CA LEU A 125 -83.94 -31.24 21.32
C LEU A 125 -83.60 -30.40 22.57
N VAL A 126 -82.78 -29.35 22.42
CA VAL A 126 -82.45 -28.44 23.52
C VAL A 126 -83.64 -27.57 23.89
N ALA A 127 -84.40 -27.11 22.87
CA ALA A 127 -85.63 -26.35 23.08
C ALA A 127 -86.70 -27.18 23.80
N ALA A 128 -86.96 -28.41 23.37
CA ALA A 128 -87.94 -29.28 24.02
C ALA A 128 -87.59 -29.57 25.49
N ILE A 129 -86.31 -29.79 25.80
CA ILE A 129 -85.85 -30.04 27.18
C ILE A 129 -85.92 -28.77 28.04
N SER A 130 -85.67 -27.57 27.49
CA SER A 130 -85.70 -26.33 28.25
C SER A 130 -87.11 -25.80 28.53
N THR A 131 -88.08 -26.09 27.65
CA THR A 131 -89.50 -25.73 27.82
C THR A 131 -90.34 -26.79 28.54
N GLY A 132 -89.79 -28.00 28.73
CA GLY A 132 -90.49 -29.11 29.38
C GLY A 132 -91.48 -29.83 28.46
N GLU A 133 -91.33 -29.71 27.13
CA GLU A 133 -92.13 -30.44 26.15
C GLU A 133 -91.70 -31.92 26.05
N GLU A 134 -92.61 -32.78 25.58
CA GLU A 134 -92.34 -34.22 25.42
C GLU A 134 -91.23 -34.46 24.38
N VAL A 135 -90.15 -35.12 24.82
CA VAL A 135 -89.02 -35.48 23.96
C VAL A 135 -89.38 -36.70 23.11
N SER A 136 -89.05 -36.66 21.81
CA SER A 136 -89.31 -37.76 20.87
C SER A 136 -88.70 -39.09 21.34
N PRO A 137 -89.45 -40.21 21.28
CA PRO A 137 -88.96 -41.54 21.69
C PRO A 137 -87.85 -42.10 20.78
N MET A 138 -87.55 -41.45 19.66
CA MET A 138 -86.44 -41.83 18.76
C MET A 138 -85.10 -41.18 19.13
N ALA A 139 -85.08 -40.26 20.10
CA ALA A 139 -83.84 -39.64 20.56
C ALA A 139 -82.99 -40.64 21.37
N ASP A 140 -81.66 -40.55 21.25
CA ASP A 140 -80.76 -41.36 22.07
C ASP A 140 -80.98 -41.03 23.56
N ALA A 141 -81.45 -42.02 24.32
CA ALA A 141 -81.74 -41.86 25.74
C ALA A 141 -80.51 -41.39 26.55
N ALA A 142 -79.29 -41.73 26.11
CA ALA A 142 -78.06 -41.24 26.74
C ALA A 142 -77.79 -39.76 26.43
N GLU A 143 -78.19 -39.26 25.27
CA GLU A 143 -78.09 -37.86 24.86
C GLU A 143 -79.15 -36.99 25.55
N VAL A 144 -80.39 -37.45 25.64
CA VAL A 144 -81.46 -36.77 26.38
C VAL A 144 -81.07 -36.60 27.85
N ALA A 145 -80.63 -37.68 28.51
CA ALA A 145 -80.18 -37.61 29.90
C ALA A 145 -78.99 -36.66 30.11
N ALA A 146 -78.06 -36.62 29.14
CA ALA A 146 -76.90 -35.74 29.20
C ALA A 146 -77.28 -34.26 29.03
N LEU A 147 -78.17 -33.93 28.10
CA LEU A 147 -78.65 -32.56 27.89
C LEU A 147 -79.48 -32.05 29.07
N THR A 148 -80.37 -32.88 29.62
CA THR A 148 -81.15 -32.56 30.83
C THR A 148 -80.25 -32.27 32.03
N TYR A 149 -79.14 -33.02 32.19
CA TYR A 149 -78.16 -32.75 33.24
C TYR A 149 -77.44 -31.42 33.08
N LEU A 150 -77.20 -30.96 31.84
CA LEU A 150 -76.50 -29.72 31.55
C LEU A 150 -77.42 -28.49 31.62
N LEU A 151 -78.69 -28.61 31.21
CA LEU A 151 -79.66 -27.50 31.15
C LEU A 151 -80.41 -27.27 32.48
N ARG A 152 -80.60 -28.33 33.29
CA ARG A 152 -81.31 -28.30 34.58
C ARG A 152 -82.64 -27.50 34.58
N PRO A 153 -83.61 -27.82 33.70
CA PRO A 153 -84.97 -27.27 33.79
C PRO A 153 -85.66 -27.65 35.13
N ASP A 154 -86.77 -27.00 35.46
CA ASP A 154 -87.55 -27.38 36.65
C ASP A 154 -87.95 -28.86 36.58
N GLY A 155 -87.69 -29.63 37.64
CA GLY A 155 -87.94 -31.08 37.65
C GLY A 155 -86.89 -31.97 36.94
N TRP A 156 -85.74 -31.43 36.52
CA TRP A 156 -84.69 -32.16 35.77
C TRP A 156 -84.24 -33.51 36.37
N ARG A 157 -84.37 -33.68 37.69
CA ARG A 157 -83.99 -34.93 38.38
C ARG A 157 -84.87 -36.11 37.97
N GLU A 158 -86.16 -35.89 37.71
CA GLU A 158 -87.12 -36.94 37.33
C GLU A 158 -86.92 -37.37 35.87
N LEU A 159 -86.62 -36.40 35.00
CA LEU A 159 -86.31 -36.62 33.58
C LEU A 159 -85.01 -37.42 33.35
N ILE A 160 -84.01 -37.29 34.23
CA ILE A 160 -82.81 -38.12 34.17
C ILE A 160 -83.10 -39.56 34.62
N ALA A 161 -83.97 -39.75 35.60
CA ALA A 161 -84.33 -41.08 36.09
C ALA A 161 -85.08 -41.90 35.02
N SER A 162 -85.99 -41.27 34.27
CA SER A 162 -86.71 -41.94 33.16
C SER A 162 -85.77 -42.31 32.01
N ALA A 163 -84.90 -41.39 31.58
CA ALA A 163 -83.95 -41.63 30.49
C ALA A 163 -82.89 -42.69 30.86
N ALA A 164 -82.45 -42.74 32.13
CA ALA A 164 -81.50 -43.76 32.59
C ALA A 164 -82.10 -45.19 32.60
N SER A 165 -83.42 -45.34 32.72
CA SER A 165 -84.10 -46.64 32.62
C SER A 165 -84.09 -47.16 31.18
N ALA A 166 -84.33 -46.29 30.20
CA ALA A 166 -84.36 -46.67 28.78
C ALA A 166 -83.00 -47.15 28.24
N VAL A 167 -81.87 -46.60 28.74
CA VAL A 167 -80.51 -47.01 28.32
C VAL A 167 -80.15 -48.44 28.77
N LYS A 168 -80.78 -48.98 29.81
CA LYS A 168 -80.50 -50.34 30.30
C LYS A 168 -81.16 -51.45 29.46
N GLU A 169 -82.09 -51.11 28.57
CA GLU A 169 -83.01 -52.08 27.94
C GLU A 169 -82.71 -52.37 26.45
N ALA A 170 -81.62 -51.85 25.90
CA ALA A 170 -81.25 -52.05 24.48
C ALA A 170 -80.65 -53.46 24.20
N PRO A 171 -81.19 -54.25 23.24
CA PRO A 171 -80.70 -55.60 22.91
C PRO A 171 -79.48 -55.64 21.95
N GLU A 172 -78.65 -56.67 22.11
CA GLU A 172 -77.39 -56.94 21.38
C GLU A 172 -77.63 -57.78 20.08
N PRO A 173 -76.91 -57.57 18.95
CA PRO A 173 -77.19 -58.25 17.67
C PRO A 173 -76.59 -59.67 17.51
N PRO A 174 -77.22 -60.59 16.74
CA PRO A 174 -76.76 -61.98 16.54
C PRO A 174 -75.66 -62.19 15.45
N ALA A 175 -74.99 -63.36 15.49
CA ALA A 175 -73.77 -63.75 14.76
C ALA A 175 -73.98 -64.28 13.30
N PRO A 176 -72.95 -64.31 12.41
CA PRO A 176 -73.09 -64.46 10.95
C PRO A 176 -73.05 -65.91 10.40
N GLU A 177 -73.70 -66.13 9.24
CA GLU A 177 -73.78 -67.38 8.46
C GLU A 177 -72.52 -67.66 7.59
N THR A 178 -72.27 -68.92 7.21
CA THR A 178 -71.06 -69.40 6.50
C THR A 178 -70.98 -68.96 5.01
N PRO A 179 -69.80 -68.55 4.48
CA PRO A 179 -69.67 -67.96 3.14
C PRO A 179 -69.56 -68.96 1.96
N ASP A 180 -70.13 -68.59 0.81
CA ASP A 180 -70.08 -69.34 -0.47
C ASP A 180 -68.67 -69.53 -1.07
N GLU A 181 -68.38 -70.68 -1.70
CA GLU A 181 -67.08 -71.02 -2.32
C GLU A 181 -66.62 -70.03 -3.43
N ALA A 182 -67.57 -69.47 -4.19
CA ALA A 182 -67.28 -68.45 -5.19
C ALA A 182 -66.88 -67.10 -4.54
N ALA A 183 -67.41 -66.80 -3.36
CA ALA A 183 -67.00 -65.64 -2.58
C ALA A 183 -65.56 -65.84 -2.05
N LEU A 184 -65.20 -67.04 -1.59
CA LEU A 184 -63.83 -67.37 -1.17
C LEU A 184 -62.81 -67.20 -2.30
N LYS A 185 -63.10 -67.64 -3.53
CA LYS A 185 -62.19 -67.45 -4.68
C LYS A 185 -62.03 -65.98 -5.07
N ARG A 186 -63.10 -65.18 -5.01
CA ARG A 186 -63.03 -63.72 -5.24
C ARG A 186 -62.23 -63.02 -4.14
N LEU A 187 -62.41 -63.43 -2.89
CA LEU A 187 -61.62 -62.93 -1.75
C LEU A 187 -60.14 -63.23 -1.93
N ALA A 188 -59.76 -64.46 -2.29
CA ALA A 188 -58.36 -64.83 -2.52
C ALA A 188 -57.72 -64.03 -3.68
N ALA A 189 -58.46 -63.74 -4.75
CA ALA A 189 -57.99 -62.90 -5.85
C ALA A 189 -57.78 -61.45 -5.39
N LEU A 190 -58.74 -60.88 -4.65
CA LEU A 190 -58.66 -59.54 -4.07
C LEU A 190 -57.54 -59.43 -3.02
N GLU A 191 -57.27 -60.48 -2.26
CA GLU A 191 -56.15 -60.54 -1.31
C GLU A 191 -54.81 -60.54 -2.03
N LYS A 192 -54.69 -61.26 -3.15
CA LYS A 192 -53.49 -61.25 -3.99
C LYS A 192 -53.27 -59.89 -4.64
N GLU A 193 -54.31 -59.24 -5.14
CA GLU A 193 -54.23 -57.87 -5.66
C GLU A 193 -53.89 -56.87 -4.56
N ASN A 194 -54.52 -56.96 -3.39
CA ASN A 194 -54.16 -56.16 -2.22
C ASN A 194 -52.71 -56.38 -1.80
N GLY A 195 -52.21 -57.61 -1.86
CA GLY A 195 -50.81 -57.95 -1.60
C GLY A 195 -49.86 -57.22 -2.55
N LYS A 196 -50.16 -57.23 -3.86
CA LYS A 196 -49.38 -56.51 -4.88
C LYS A 196 -49.44 -54.99 -4.70
N VAL A 197 -50.61 -54.44 -4.41
CA VAL A 197 -50.77 -53.01 -4.16
C VAL A 197 -50.02 -52.59 -2.89
N ARG A 198 -50.05 -53.42 -1.84
CA ARG A 198 -49.28 -53.18 -0.61
C ARG A 198 -47.78 -53.23 -0.83
N SER A 199 -47.26 -54.17 -1.63
CA SER A 199 -45.82 -54.23 -1.94
C SER A 199 -45.40 -53.02 -2.77
N ALA A 200 -46.15 -52.67 -3.83
CA ALA A 200 -45.86 -51.48 -4.62
C ALA A 200 -45.90 -50.19 -3.78
N LEU A 201 -46.84 -50.07 -2.84
CA LEU A 201 -46.91 -48.95 -1.91
C LEU A 201 -45.72 -48.92 -0.93
N ALA A 202 -45.22 -50.08 -0.51
CA ALA A 202 -44.02 -50.18 0.32
C ALA A 202 -42.76 -49.76 -0.46
N ASP A 203 -42.62 -50.21 -1.71
CA ASP A 203 -41.50 -49.84 -2.59
C ASP A 203 -41.50 -48.33 -2.89
N GLN A 204 -42.67 -47.76 -3.19
CA GLN A 204 -42.82 -46.30 -3.39
C GLN A 204 -42.48 -45.51 -2.12
N ARG A 205 -42.87 -46.01 -0.93
CA ARG A 205 -42.48 -45.38 0.34
C ARG A 205 -40.98 -45.47 0.61
N ALA A 206 -40.34 -46.59 0.26
CA ALA A 206 -38.89 -46.74 0.37
C ALA A 206 -38.16 -45.79 -0.57
N ALA A 207 -38.58 -45.69 -1.84
CA ALA A 207 -38.04 -44.75 -2.81
C ALA A 207 -38.26 -43.28 -2.40
N ALA A 208 -39.42 -42.95 -1.84
CA ALA A 208 -39.66 -41.62 -1.29
C ALA A 208 -38.75 -41.31 -0.09
N ALA A 209 -38.47 -42.29 0.76
CA ALA A 209 -37.57 -42.13 1.90
C ALA A 209 -36.11 -41.91 1.45
N THR A 210 -35.63 -42.64 0.44
CA THR A 210 -34.28 -42.45 -0.12
C THR A 210 -34.15 -41.07 -0.77
N LEU A 211 -35.13 -40.66 -1.59
CA LEU A 211 -35.16 -39.32 -2.20
C LEU A 211 -35.20 -38.21 -1.15
N GLN A 212 -35.92 -38.40 -0.05
CA GLN A 212 -35.92 -37.43 1.06
C GLN A 212 -34.55 -37.32 1.72
N GLU A 213 -33.83 -38.44 1.89
CA GLU A 213 -32.50 -38.42 2.48
C GLU A 213 -31.47 -37.79 1.53
N GLU A 214 -31.55 -38.09 0.23
CA GLU A 214 -30.74 -37.44 -0.81
C GLU A 214 -31.00 -35.93 -0.85
N LEU A 215 -32.27 -35.49 -0.78
CA LEU A 215 -32.61 -34.07 -0.70
C LEU A 215 -32.03 -33.41 0.55
N ARG A 216 -32.06 -34.08 1.71
CA ARG A 216 -31.44 -33.57 2.94
C ARG A 216 -29.92 -33.49 2.84
N ARG A 217 -29.28 -34.45 2.16
CA ARG A 217 -27.82 -34.42 1.90
C ARG A 217 -27.47 -33.28 0.94
N ALA A 218 -28.12 -33.21 -0.23
CA ALA A 218 -27.90 -32.15 -1.20
C ALA A 218 -28.13 -30.74 -0.62
N ARG A 219 -29.14 -30.55 0.25
CA ARG A 219 -29.35 -29.28 0.96
C ARG A 219 -28.23 -28.93 1.95
N ARG A 220 -27.68 -29.92 2.65
CA ARG A 220 -26.52 -29.73 3.53
C ARG A 220 -25.28 -29.37 2.70
N ASP A 221 -25.02 -30.11 1.63
CA ASP A 221 -23.88 -29.87 0.75
C ASP A 221 -23.95 -28.49 0.07
N LEU A 222 -25.14 -28.06 -0.36
CA LEU A 222 -25.36 -26.72 -0.91
C LEU A 222 -25.07 -25.65 0.13
N LYS A 223 -25.58 -25.81 1.36
CA LYS A 223 -25.31 -24.86 2.46
C LYS A 223 -23.82 -24.78 2.78
N ASP A 224 -23.14 -25.91 2.86
CA ASP A 224 -21.71 -25.97 3.13
C ASP A 224 -20.88 -25.40 1.97
N ALA A 225 -21.36 -25.52 0.73
CA ALA A 225 -20.75 -24.89 -0.44
C ALA A 225 -20.95 -23.37 -0.45
N ASP A 226 -22.15 -22.89 -0.12
CA ASP A 226 -22.47 -21.46 -0.01
C ASP A 226 -21.66 -20.79 1.10
N GLU A 227 -21.53 -21.43 2.27
CA GLU A 227 -20.70 -20.92 3.36
C GLU A 227 -19.21 -20.85 2.96
N ARG A 228 -18.70 -21.84 2.22
CA ARG A 228 -17.33 -21.81 1.67
C ARG A 228 -17.15 -20.70 0.63
N ALA A 229 -18.13 -20.50 -0.25
CA ALA A 229 -18.10 -19.45 -1.26
C ALA A 229 -18.14 -18.06 -0.63
N GLN A 230 -18.96 -17.85 0.40
CA GLN A 230 -19.02 -16.59 1.14
C GLN A 230 -17.71 -16.29 1.88
N LYS A 231 -17.09 -17.29 2.51
CA LYS A 231 -15.76 -17.14 3.14
C LYS A 231 -14.70 -16.73 2.12
N ALA A 232 -14.61 -17.45 1.00
CA ALA A 232 -13.66 -17.14 -0.07
C ALA A 232 -13.89 -15.75 -0.68
N ALA A 233 -15.16 -15.33 -0.83
CA ALA A 233 -15.50 -13.99 -1.31
C ALA A 233 -15.07 -12.91 -0.29
N GLY A 234 -15.23 -13.16 1.01
CA GLY A 234 -14.76 -12.30 2.09
C GLY A 234 -13.24 -12.15 2.10
N ASP A 235 -12.50 -13.25 1.99
CA ASP A 235 -11.04 -13.26 1.94
C ASP A 235 -10.53 -12.48 0.71
N LEU A 236 -11.14 -12.72 -0.45
CA LEU A 236 -10.80 -12.03 -1.69
C LEU A 236 -11.13 -10.53 -1.63
N ALA A 237 -12.21 -10.14 -0.96
CA ALA A 237 -12.51 -8.73 -0.70
C ALA A 237 -11.49 -8.08 0.24
N ALA A 238 -11.06 -8.80 1.29
CA ALA A 238 -10.02 -8.33 2.21
C ALA A 238 -8.67 -8.15 1.50
N GLU A 239 -8.25 -9.11 0.67
CA GLU A 239 -7.01 -9.00 -0.11
C GLU A 239 -7.07 -7.86 -1.14
N ARG A 240 -8.21 -7.69 -1.83
CA ARG A 240 -8.43 -6.54 -2.72
C ARG A 240 -8.36 -5.21 -1.97
N GLY A 241 -8.86 -5.16 -0.74
CA GLY A 241 -8.74 -4.00 0.14
C GLY A 241 -7.29 -3.67 0.48
N ARG A 242 -6.50 -4.68 0.88
CA ARG A 242 -5.07 -4.54 1.17
C ARG A 242 -4.29 -4.06 -0.05
N LEU A 243 -4.53 -4.65 -1.23
CA LEU A 243 -3.88 -4.23 -2.47
C LEU A 243 -4.19 -2.78 -2.84
N LYS A 244 -5.45 -2.35 -2.74
CA LYS A 244 -5.84 -0.96 -2.97
C LYS A 244 -5.15 0.01 -2.01
N HIS A 245 -5.01 -0.38 -0.74
CA HIS A 245 -4.32 0.45 0.25
C HIS A 245 -2.83 0.61 -0.09
N LEU A 246 -2.14 -0.50 -0.37
CA LEU A 246 -0.74 -0.50 -0.79
C LEU A 246 -0.53 0.29 -2.10
N GLU A 247 -1.46 0.21 -3.05
CA GLU A 247 -1.41 1.02 -4.27
C GLU A 247 -1.57 2.52 -3.98
N ALA A 248 -2.45 2.90 -3.05
CA ALA A 248 -2.64 4.29 -2.65
C ALA A 248 -1.40 4.84 -1.94
N GLU A 249 -0.79 4.07 -1.04
CA GLU A 249 0.47 4.40 -0.36
C GLU A 249 1.59 4.61 -1.39
N ARG A 250 1.82 3.63 -2.28
CA ARG A 250 2.83 3.74 -3.34
C ARG A 250 2.60 4.93 -4.27
N ARG A 251 1.35 5.26 -4.61
CA ARG A 251 1.03 6.45 -5.41
C ARG A 251 1.38 7.73 -4.66
N SER A 252 1.13 7.77 -3.35
CA SER A 252 1.44 8.94 -2.53
C SER A 252 2.96 9.13 -2.36
N GLU A 253 3.70 8.04 -2.14
CA GLU A 253 5.17 8.04 -2.08
C GLU A 253 5.78 8.47 -3.41
N ARG A 254 5.27 7.93 -4.53
CA ARG A 254 5.74 8.31 -5.86
C ARG A 254 5.57 9.81 -6.11
N ARG A 255 4.42 10.38 -5.75
CA ARG A 255 4.18 11.84 -5.87
C ARG A 255 5.12 12.66 -5.00
N ARG A 256 5.41 12.21 -3.77
CA ARG A 256 6.38 12.87 -2.87
C ARG A 256 7.78 12.85 -3.49
N LEU A 257 8.24 11.68 -3.93
CA LEU A 257 9.55 11.53 -4.57
C LEU A 257 9.66 12.33 -5.88
N GLU A 258 8.61 12.35 -6.70
CA GLU A 258 8.55 13.18 -7.92
C GLU A 258 8.69 14.67 -7.56
N SER A 259 7.99 15.14 -6.52
CA SER A 259 8.10 16.54 -6.06
C SER A 259 9.48 16.87 -5.48
N GLU A 260 10.09 15.92 -4.77
CA GLU A 260 11.44 16.08 -4.21
C GLU A 260 12.49 16.15 -5.32
N VAL A 261 12.42 15.26 -6.29
CA VAL A 261 13.31 15.27 -7.47
C VAL A 261 13.18 16.57 -8.24
N GLU A 262 11.96 17.08 -8.46
CA GLU A 262 11.76 18.37 -9.12
C GLU A 262 12.34 19.53 -8.31
N SER A 263 12.15 19.53 -7.00
CA SER A 263 12.74 20.54 -6.11
C SER A 263 14.27 20.52 -6.17
N LEU A 264 14.89 19.33 -6.15
CA LEU A 264 16.33 19.15 -6.23
C LEU A 264 16.87 19.58 -7.60
N ARG A 265 16.19 19.24 -8.70
CA ARG A 265 16.54 19.72 -10.05
C ARG A 265 16.53 21.24 -10.12
N SER A 266 15.47 21.88 -9.63
CA SER A 266 15.39 23.34 -9.61
C SER A 266 16.48 23.99 -8.76
N SER A 267 16.91 23.33 -7.67
CA SER A 267 18.00 23.82 -6.81
C SER A 267 19.36 23.70 -7.50
N LEU A 268 19.60 22.59 -8.22
CA LEU A 268 20.81 22.35 -8.99
C LEU A 268 20.93 23.35 -10.16
N GLU A 269 19.84 23.61 -10.87
CA GLU A 269 19.82 24.61 -11.94
C GLU A 269 20.13 26.01 -11.42
N ARG A 270 19.58 26.38 -10.26
CA ARG A 270 19.92 27.65 -9.60
C ARG A 270 21.39 27.71 -9.22
N ALA A 271 21.94 26.67 -8.62
CA ALA A 271 23.36 26.60 -8.25
C ALA A 271 24.30 26.71 -9.46
N ARG A 272 23.99 25.98 -10.55
CA ARG A 272 24.76 26.07 -11.81
C ARG A 272 24.68 27.45 -12.44
N LYS A 273 23.51 28.10 -12.37
CA LYS A 273 23.36 29.47 -12.88
C LYS A 273 24.23 30.44 -12.09
N THR A 274 24.22 30.35 -10.76
CA THR A 274 25.06 31.20 -9.90
C THR A 274 26.55 30.97 -10.15
N GLU A 275 26.98 29.71 -10.31
CA GLU A 275 28.37 29.37 -10.61
C GLU A 275 28.83 29.99 -11.94
N ARG A 276 28.03 29.85 -13.00
CA ARG A 276 28.32 30.48 -14.30
C ARG A 276 28.37 32.01 -14.22
N GLU A 277 27.51 32.63 -13.41
CA GLU A 277 27.54 34.07 -13.18
C GLU A 277 28.81 34.49 -12.43
N HIS A 278 29.24 33.71 -11.42
CA HIS A 278 30.49 33.93 -10.69
C HIS A 278 31.73 33.77 -11.59
N GLU A 279 31.77 32.74 -12.43
CA GLU A 279 32.86 32.54 -13.40
C GLU A 279 32.93 33.71 -14.39
N ARG A 280 31.79 34.14 -14.94
CA ARG A 280 31.73 35.30 -15.85
C ARG A 280 32.23 36.57 -15.18
N LEU A 281 31.83 36.84 -13.95
CA LEU A 281 32.30 38.00 -13.18
C LEU A 281 33.81 37.91 -12.89
N THR A 282 34.31 36.72 -12.57
CA THR A 282 35.73 36.50 -12.29
C THR A 282 36.57 36.71 -13.54
N SER A 283 36.15 36.16 -14.68
CA SER A 283 36.81 36.35 -15.98
C SER A 283 36.79 37.82 -16.41
N ALA A 284 35.67 38.53 -16.21
CA ALA A 284 35.59 39.96 -16.51
C ALA A 284 36.53 40.80 -15.63
N ARG A 285 36.63 40.48 -14.33
CA ARG A 285 37.57 41.12 -13.40
C ARG A 285 39.03 40.85 -13.79
N LEU A 286 39.37 39.61 -14.14
CA LEU A 286 40.72 39.25 -14.58
C LEU A 286 41.10 40.00 -15.85
N TRP A 287 40.21 40.04 -16.83
CA TRP A 287 40.43 40.78 -18.07
C TRP A 287 40.68 42.27 -17.79
N LEU A 288 39.84 42.90 -16.96
CA LEU A 288 40.00 44.29 -16.57
C LEU A 288 41.36 44.54 -15.88
N LEU A 289 41.77 43.66 -14.96
CA LEU A 289 43.07 43.77 -14.28
C LEU A 289 44.23 43.65 -15.27
N LEU A 290 44.19 42.69 -16.20
CA LEU A 290 45.22 42.54 -17.23
C LEU A 290 45.27 43.74 -18.17
N ASP A 291 44.12 44.25 -18.60
CA ASP A 291 44.03 45.46 -19.43
C ASP A 291 44.63 46.68 -18.72
N THR A 292 44.32 46.86 -17.43
CA THR A 292 44.94 47.94 -16.63
C THR A 292 46.46 47.76 -16.51
N LEU A 293 46.96 46.55 -16.31
CA LEU A 293 48.40 46.28 -16.27
C LEU A 293 49.06 46.58 -17.62
N SER A 294 48.49 46.13 -18.74
CA SER A 294 48.98 46.43 -20.08
C SER A 294 48.97 47.94 -20.37
N GLY A 295 47.92 48.65 -19.96
CA GLY A 295 47.82 50.11 -20.06
C GLY A 295 48.91 50.82 -19.24
N THR A 296 49.12 50.41 -17.97
CA THR A 296 50.17 50.97 -17.12
C THR A 296 51.57 50.71 -17.66
N ALA A 297 51.85 49.50 -18.18
CA ALA A 297 53.14 49.17 -18.78
C ALA A 297 53.41 50.02 -20.04
N THR A 298 52.38 50.23 -20.86
CA THR A 298 52.48 51.10 -22.06
C THR A 298 52.69 52.57 -21.67
N GLY A 299 51.95 53.06 -20.67
CA GLY A 299 52.12 54.40 -20.12
C GLY A 299 53.52 54.63 -19.54
N LEU A 300 54.01 53.69 -18.74
CA LEU A 300 55.36 53.73 -18.16
C LEU A 300 56.45 53.75 -19.24
N ARG A 301 56.31 52.93 -20.30
CA ARG A 301 57.23 52.93 -21.45
C ARG A 301 57.29 54.30 -22.12
N ARG A 302 56.13 54.96 -22.29
CA ARG A 302 56.02 56.29 -22.89
C ARG A 302 56.63 57.37 -22.00
N GLU A 303 56.30 57.39 -20.71
CA GLU A 303 56.81 58.41 -19.77
C GLU A 303 58.32 58.28 -19.54
N LEU A 304 58.86 57.06 -19.50
CA LEU A 304 60.30 56.81 -19.39
C LEU A 304 61.05 56.99 -20.73
N GLY A 305 60.36 57.29 -21.83
CA GLY A 305 60.98 57.46 -23.14
C GLY A 305 61.69 56.21 -23.67
N LEU A 306 61.24 55.03 -23.25
CA LEU A 306 61.87 53.75 -23.61
C LEU A 306 61.51 53.38 -25.05
N GLU A 307 62.32 53.82 -26.01
CA GLU A 307 62.32 53.29 -27.38
C GLU A 307 62.86 51.85 -27.39
N PRO A 308 62.45 51.01 -28.37
CA PRO A 308 63.06 49.69 -28.54
C PRO A 308 64.58 49.83 -28.68
N ALA A 309 65.34 49.24 -27.74
CA ALA A 309 66.79 49.32 -27.76
C ALA A 309 67.33 48.72 -29.08
N ALA A 310 68.18 49.50 -29.78
CA ALA A 310 68.83 49.07 -31.03
C ALA A 310 69.91 48.01 -30.78
N GLU A 311 70.53 48.04 -29.59
CA GLU A 311 71.55 47.11 -29.13
C GLU A 311 71.01 46.33 -27.92
N ARG A 312 71.31 45.03 -27.88
CA ARG A 312 70.87 44.14 -26.82
C ARG A 312 72.03 43.86 -25.85
N PRO A 313 71.74 43.47 -24.59
CA PRO A 313 72.79 43.17 -23.60
C PRO A 313 73.81 42.12 -24.09
N ALA A 314 73.35 41.10 -24.83
CA ALA A 314 74.22 40.13 -25.48
C ALA A 314 75.13 40.71 -26.58
N ASP A 315 74.77 41.83 -27.21
CA ASP A 315 75.66 42.56 -28.15
C ASP A 315 76.83 43.19 -27.38
N TYR A 316 76.57 43.75 -26.20
CA TYR A 316 77.59 44.36 -25.34
C TYR A 316 78.64 43.33 -24.86
N VAL A 317 78.20 42.15 -24.40
CA VAL A 317 79.13 41.06 -24.02
C VAL A 317 79.91 40.54 -25.23
N ALA A 318 79.29 40.52 -26.42
CA ALA A 318 79.98 40.14 -27.65
C ALA A 318 81.08 41.15 -28.05
N GLU A 319 80.93 42.42 -27.67
CA GLU A 319 81.91 43.49 -27.92
C GLU A 319 82.98 43.59 -26.81
N GLU A 320 82.68 43.18 -25.57
CA GLU A 320 83.47 43.50 -24.38
C GLU A 320 84.17 42.33 -23.69
N TYR A 321 84.48 41.19 -24.32
CA TYR A 321 85.15 40.05 -23.64
C TYR A 321 86.52 40.40 -22.99
N CYS A 322 86.50 41.00 -21.78
CA CYS A 322 87.35 40.92 -20.58
C CYS A 322 87.03 42.06 -19.57
N ALA A 323 86.17 41.85 -18.55
CA ALA A 323 86.33 42.38 -17.18
C ALA A 323 85.33 41.78 -16.15
N GLU A 324 85.81 41.52 -14.92
CA GLU A 324 85.13 40.76 -13.87
C GLU A 324 83.99 41.49 -13.12
N PRO A 325 82.97 40.78 -12.58
CA PRO A 325 81.78 41.47 -12.05
C PRO A 325 81.34 41.04 -10.62
N GLU A 326 80.71 41.95 -9.86
CA GLU A 326 80.22 41.80 -8.46
C GLU A 326 78.85 41.09 -8.26
N GLU A 327 78.80 40.18 -7.29
CA GLU A 327 77.73 39.19 -7.01
C GLU A 327 76.34 39.76 -6.68
N ARG A 328 75.28 39.08 -7.16
CA ARG A 328 73.88 39.29 -6.74
C ARG A 328 73.16 37.95 -6.50
N LEU A 329 72.16 37.97 -5.62
CA LEU A 329 71.37 36.83 -5.16
C LEU A 329 69.93 36.93 -5.71
N ALA A 330 69.39 35.88 -6.33
CA ALA A 330 67.96 35.80 -6.64
C ALA A 330 67.38 34.36 -6.65
N GLU A 331 66.09 34.29 -6.32
CA GLU A 331 65.29 33.12 -6.00
C GLU A 331 64.61 32.50 -7.24
N GLY A 332 64.65 31.16 -7.34
CA GLY A 332 64.18 30.41 -8.51
C GLY A 332 62.70 29.98 -8.47
N SER A 333 62.02 30.11 -9.61
CA SER A 333 60.66 29.59 -9.83
C SER A 333 60.68 28.12 -10.28
N ARG A 334 59.88 27.30 -9.60
CA ARG A 334 59.70 25.85 -9.79
C ARG A 334 58.46 25.59 -10.65
N GLY A 335 58.47 24.54 -11.49
CA GLY A 335 57.19 24.06 -12.02
C GLY A 335 57.12 22.96 -13.08
N LEU A 336 58.19 22.60 -13.79
CA LEU A 336 58.14 21.54 -14.83
C LEU A 336 59.32 20.56 -14.70
N ASP A 337 59.17 19.33 -15.19
CA ASP A 337 60.25 18.33 -15.24
C ASP A 337 61.39 18.86 -16.15
N PRO A 338 62.68 18.80 -15.75
CA PRO A 338 63.79 19.34 -16.55
C PRO A 338 63.99 18.68 -17.93
N THR A 339 63.33 17.56 -18.23
CA THR A 339 63.61 16.74 -19.42
C THR A 339 62.46 16.69 -20.45
N ASP A 340 61.36 17.41 -20.24
CA ASP A 340 60.22 17.43 -21.18
C ASP A 340 60.46 18.38 -22.38
N PRO A 341 60.38 17.92 -23.65
CA PRO A 341 60.52 18.81 -24.82
C PRO A 341 59.46 19.93 -24.89
N LEU A 342 58.26 19.74 -24.32
CA LEU A 342 57.23 20.79 -24.27
C LEU A 342 57.66 21.99 -23.41
N ARG A 343 58.58 21.77 -22.46
CA ARG A 343 59.16 22.84 -21.66
C ARG A 343 59.99 23.79 -22.50
N LEU A 344 60.79 23.27 -23.43
CA LEU A 344 61.58 24.10 -24.34
C LEU A 344 60.67 24.89 -25.29
N ASP A 345 59.60 24.25 -25.80
CA ASP A 345 58.58 24.93 -26.60
C ASP A 345 57.94 26.11 -25.83
N HIS A 346 57.55 25.89 -24.56
CA HIS A 346 56.98 26.94 -23.71
C HIS A 346 57.97 28.08 -23.43
N LEU A 347 59.24 27.78 -23.13
CA LEU A 347 60.26 28.78 -22.84
C LEU A 347 60.59 29.63 -24.07
N LEU A 348 60.66 29.02 -25.26
CA LEU A 348 60.92 29.72 -26.52
C LEU A 348 59.70 30.48 -27.05
N ALA A 349 58.49 30.18 -26.56
CA ALA A 349 57.26 30.92 -26.86
C ALA A 349 57.04 32.17 -25.99
N LEU A 350 57.84 32.35 -24.94
CA LEU A 350 57.82 33.58 -24.12
C LEU A 350 58.26 34.80 -24.97
N PRO A 351 57.88 36.03 -24.61
CA PRO A 351 58.29 37.22 -25.35
C PRO A 351 59.81 37.48 -25.20
N ASN A 352 60.50 37.63 -26.33
CA ASN A 352 61.94 37.94 -26.45
C ASN A 352 62.89 37.06 -25.61
N PRO A 353 62.78 35.72 -25.68
CA PRO A 353 63.67 34.83 -24.93
C PRO A 353 65.09 34.90 -25.50
N HIS A 354 66.09 34.57 -24.69
CA HIS A 354 67.48 34.45 -25.12
C HIS A 354 67.95 33.02 -24.90
N LEU A 355 68.27 32.32 -25.98
CA LEU A 355 68.81 30.96 -25.99
C LEU A 355 70.33 31.03 -26.13
N ILE A 356 71.04 30.69 -25.06
CA ILE A 356 72.51 30.59 -25.03
C ILE A 356 72.88 29.11 -25.12
N VAL A 357 73.74 28.75 -26.07
CA VAL A 357 74.10 27.36 -26.37
C VAL A 357 75.59 27.16 -26.20
N ASP A 358 75.96 26.20 -25.36
CA ASP A 358 77.32 25.67 -25.26
C ASP A 358 77.58 24.73 -26.46
N GLY A 359 78.33 25.26 -27.42
CA GLY A 359 78.45 24.70 -28.76
C GLY A 359 79.11 23.33 -28.78
N TYR A 360 80.24 23.14 -28.09
CA TYR A 360 80.94 21.85 -28.09
C TYR A 360 80.26 20.82 -27.20
N ASN A 361 79.65 21.22 -26.08
CA ASN A 361 78.89 20.29 -25.26
C ASN A 361 77.72 19.68 -26.06
N VAL A 362 77.01 20.50 -26.83
CA VAL A 362 75.93 20.03 -27.71
C VAL A 362 76.46 19.21 -28.88
N THR A 363 77.51 19.65 -29.58
CA THR A 363 77.98 18.92 -30.77
C THR A 363 78.69 17.62 -30.44
N ILE A 364 79.49 17.56 -29.37
CA ILE A 364 80.17 16.34 -28.94
C ILE A 364 79.14 15.29 -28.52
N SER A 365 78.12 15.70 -27.74
CA SER A 365 77.03 14.80 -27.32
C SER A 365 76.18 14.30 -28.50
N ALA A 366 76.08 15.04 -29.60
CA ALA A 366 75.19 14.72 -30.72
C ALA A 366 75.90 14.01 -31.89
N TRP A 367 77.13 14.41 -32.21
CA TRP A 367 77.83 14.03 -33.45
C TRP A 367 79.34 13.79 -33.25
N GLY A 368 79.82 13.72 -32.00
CA GLY A 368 81.24 13.63 -31.65
C GLY A 368 82.02 12.51 -32.35
N GLU A 369 81.37 11.37 -32.61
CA GLU A 369 82.00 10.18 -33.21
C GLU A 369 81.98 10.16 -34.76
N THR A 370 81.20 11.05 -35.39
CA THR A 370 80.84 10.92 -36.82
C THR A 370 81.29 12.09 -37.70
N LEU A 371 81.55 13.26 -37.13
CA LEU A 371 81.84 14.49 -37.87
C LEU A 371 83.09 15.19 -37.33
N THR A 372 83.81 15.90 -38.19
CA THR A 372 84.92 16.77 -37.77
C THR A 372 84.39 17.97 -36.97
N LEU A 373 85.24 18.61 -36.15
CA LEU A 373 84.83 19.78 -35.33
C LEU A 373 84.23 20.92 -36.17
N GLU A 374 84.76 21.15 -37.37
CA GLU A 374 84.21 22.15 -38.30
C GLU A 374 82.83 21.75 -38.85
N GLN A 375 82.64 20.47 -39.20
CA GLN A 375 81.35 19.95 -39.67
C GLN A 375 80.30 19.95 -38.56
N GLN A 376 80.71 19.63 -37.34
CA GLN A 376 79.89 19.72 -36.13
C GLN A 376 79.37 21.16 -35.91
N ARG A 377 80.26 22.14 -35.91
CA ARG A 377 79.92 23.57 -35.77
C ARG A 377 78.93 24.02 -36.85
N ASN A 378 79.25 23.73 -38.11
CA ASN A 378 78.40 24.14 -39.23
C ASN A 378 77.00 23.52 -39.16
N ARG A 379 76.90 22.25 -38.72
CA ARG A 379 75.63 21.55 -38.54
C ARG A 379 74.79 22.14 -37.40
N LEU A 380 75.41 22.45 -36.26
CA LEU A 380 74.71 23.06 -35.12
C LEU A 380 74.18 24.46 -35.49
N VAL A 381 75.01 25.32 -36.08
CA VAL A 381 74.62 26.68 -36.47
C VAL A 381 73.49 26.66 -37.51
N GLN A 382 73.52 25.72 -38.46
CA GLN A 382 72.43 25.55 -39.43
C GLN A 382 71.11 25.13 -38.77
N GLY A 383 71.15 24.18 -37.83
CA GLY A 383 69.97 23.75 -37.08
C GLY A 383 69.39 24.88 -36.22
N LEU A 384 70.25 25.62 -35.53
CA LEU A 384 69.84 26.77 -34.73
C LEU A 384 69.27 27.92 -35.58
N GLY A 385 69.72 28.08 -36.83
CA GLY A 385 69.09 29.02 -37.76
C GLY A 385 67.64 28.70 -38.08
N ALA A 386 67.24 27.42 -38.05
CA ALA A 386 65.83 27.03 -38.18
C ALA A 386 65.03 27.37 -36.91
N VAL A 387 65.64 27.22 -35.72
CA VAL A 387 65.03 27.64 -34.44
C VAL A 387 64.78 29.15 -34.45
N ALA A 388 65.78 29.94 -34.85
CA ALA A 388 65.68 31.40 -34.91
C ALA A 388 64.60 31.89 -35.90
N ALA A 389 64.30 31.11 -36.96
CA ALA A 389 63.25 31.43 -37.91
C ALA A 389 61.84 31.06 -37.43
N GLN A 390 61.73 30.06 -36.56
CA GLN A 390 60.45 29.56 -36.02
C GLN A 390 60.05 30.24 -34.70
N THR A 391 61.01 30.84 -34.01
CA THR A 391 60.83 31.43 -32.68
C THR A 391 61.27 32.90 -32.68
N ASN A 392 60.78 33.69 -31.73
CA ASN A 392 61.29 35.05 -31.52
C ASN A 392 62.50 35.08 -30.56
N ALA A 393 63.19 33.94 -30.43
CA ALA A 393 64.33 33.79 -29.55
C ALA A 393 65.56 34.45 -30.15
N GLU A 394 66.26 35.24 -29.35
CA GLU A 394 67.65 35.55 -29.64
C GLU A 394 68.50 34.31 -29.40
N ILE A 395 69.36 33.94 -30.34
CA ILE A 395 70.18 32.72 -30.19
C ILE A 395 71.66 33.09 -30.23
N THR A 396 72.40 32.69 -29.20
CA THR A 396 73.85 32.86 -29.09
C THR A 396 74.51 31.51 -28.84
N VAL A 397 75.50 31.16 -29.65
CA VAL A 397 76.26 29.91 -29.53
C VAL A 397 77.69 30.25 -29.18
N VAL A 398 78.23 29.64 -28.14
CA VAL A 398 79.60 29.84 -27.67
C VAL A 398 80.41 28.58 -27.96
N PHE A 399 81.54 28.72 -28.65
CA PHE A 399 82.49 27.64 -28.87
C PHE A 399 83.80 27.91 -28.12
N ASP A 400 84.44 26.85 -27.61
CA ASP A 400 85.73 26.95 -26.95
C ASP A 400 86.86 27.27 -27.94
N GLY A 401 87.75 28.18 -27.57
CA GLY A 401 88.75 28.77 -28.46
C GLY A 401 90.07 27.99 -28.49
N ALA A 402 90.24 27.11 -29.47
CA ALA A 402 91.56 26.52 -29.80
C ALA A 402 92.06 26.82 -31.23
N ASP A 403 91.18 27.21 -32.17
CA ASP A 403 91.57 27.51 -33.55
C ASP A 403 91.40 29.00 -33.85
N SER A 404 92.52 29.65 -34.14
CA SER A 404 92.60 31.05 -34.55
C SER A 404 91.91 31.28 -35.91
N ILE A 405 90.64 31.65 -35.89
CA ILE A 405 90.00 32.43 -36.96
C ILE A 405 89.33 33.63 -36.31
N PHE A 406 90.07 34.75 -36.31
CA PHE A 406 89.54 36.07 -35.99
C PHE A 406 88.40 36.45 -36.94
N GLY A 407 87.37 37.07 -36.38
CA GLY A 407 86.32 37.78 -37.09
C GLY A 407 84.95 37.31 -36.67
N ALA A 408 84.24 38.16 -35.92
CA ALA A 408 82.78 38.13 -35.81
C ALA A 408 82.20 38.10 -37.23
N LYS A 409 81.92 36.90 -37.76
CA LYS A 409 81.19 36.78 -39.01
C LYS A 409 79.72 37.10 -38.73
N PRO A 410 79.04 37.81 -39.65
CA PRO A 410 77.66 38.22 -39.46
C PRO A 410 76.78 36.99 -39.21
N SER A 411 75.85 37.14 -38.27
CA SER A 411 74.82 36.18 -37.89
C SER A 411 74.41 35.28 -39.05
N ALA A 412 74.79 33.99 -39.00
CA ALA A 412 74.26 33.02 -39.94
C ALA A 412 72.77 32.82 -39.59
N ARG A 413 71.87 33.41 -40.38
CA ARG A 413 70.41 33.20 -40.26
C ARG A 413 69.82 33.51 -38.86
N GLY A 414 70.25 34.61 -38.24
CA GLY A 414 69.72 35.04 -36.93
C GLY A 414 70.36 34.37 -35.71
N VAL A 415 71.45 33.62 -35.88
CA VAL A 415 72.25 33.02 -34.80
C VAL A 415 73.56 33.79 -34.62
N ARG A 416 73.83 34.24 -33.39
CA ARG A 416 75.11 34.83 -32.97
C ARG A 416 76.09 33.72 -32.62
N VAL A 417 77.31 33.78 -33.14
CA VAL A 417 78.36 32.78 -32.86
C VAL A 417 79.55 33.48 -32.21
N LEU A 418 79.91 33.05 -31.01
CA LEU A 418 81.00 33.59 -30.21
C LEU A 418 82.05 32.49 -29.99
N PHE A 419 83.31 32.89 -29.91
CA PHE A 419 84.42 32.02 -29.56
C PHE A 419 85.04 32.55 -28.27
N SER A 420 85.32 31.68 -27.30
CA SER A 420 86.01 32.10 -26.08
C SER A 420 87.43 32.60 -26.39
N ALA A 421 87.92 33.52 -25.56
CA ALA A 421 89.28 34.04 -25.69
C ALA A 421 90.33 32.95 -25.36
N LYS A 422 91.56 33.12 -25.86
CA LYS A 422 92.66 32.17 -25.60
C LYS A 422 92.94 32.09 -24.09
N GLY A 423 92.64 30.94 -23.49
CA GLY A 423 92.82 30.68 -22.05
C GLY A 423 91.56 30.86 -21.20
N GLN A 424 90.41 31.18 -21.81
CA GLN A 424 89.10 31.24 -21.17
C GLN A 424 88.23 30.08 -21.66
N ILE A 425 87.50 29.45 -20.74
CA ILE A 425 86.60 28.33 -21.07
C ILE A 425 85.26 28.90 -21.56
N ALA A 426 84.65 28.28 -22.57
CA ALA A 426 83.33 28.65 -23.08
C ALA A 426 82.25 28.72 -21.99
N ASP A 427 82.36 27.89 -20.95
CA ASP A 427 81.49 27.84 -19.78
C ASP A 427 81.38 29.19 -19.06
N ASP A 428 82.50 29.88 -18.86
CA ASP A 428 82.52 31.19 -18.20
C ASP A 428 81.81 32.24 -19.03
N VAL A 429 82.02 32.18 -20.35
CA VAL A 429 81.38 33.06 -21.34
C VAL A 429 79.87 32.85 -21.38
N VAL A 430 79.40 31.60 -21.30
CA VAL A 430 77.97 31.26 -21.25
C VAL A 430 77.31 31.81 -19.99
N VAL A 431 77.98 31.71 -18.84
CA VAL A 431 77.49 32.24 -17.56
C VAL A 431 77.47 33.77 -17.57
N GLU A 432 78.49 34.40 -18.13
CA GLU A 432 78.57 35.86 -18.28
C GLU A 432 77.44 36.41 -19.16
N LEU A 433 77.16 35.77 -20.30
CA LEU A 433 76.01 36.12 -21.14
C LEU A 433 74.69 36.01 -20.37
N ALA A 434 74.51 34.95 -19.57
CA ALA A 434 73.30 34.81 -18.76
C ALA A 434 73.17 35.90 -17.68
N ARG A 435 74.31 36.37 -17.15
CA ARG A 435 74.38 37.37 -16.08
C ARG A 435 74.09 38.80 -16.54
N VAL A 436 74.51 39.18 -17.75
CA VAL A 436 74.34 40.54 -18.27
C VAL A 436 72.91 40.81 -18.75
N GLU A 437 72.12 39.75 -18.97
CA GLU A 437 70.72 39.86 -19.32
C GLU A 437 69.86 40.42 -18.15
N PRO A 438 68.85 41.26 -18.44
CA PRO A 438 68.07 41.92 -17.40
C PRO A 438 67.15 40.93 -16.68
N GLU A 439 67.01 41.12 -15.37
CA GLU A 439 66.12 40.34 -14.53
C GLU A 439 64.68 40.37 -15.09
N GLY A 440 64.11 39.19 -15.34
CA GLY A 440 62.77 39.03 -15.91
C GLY A 440 62.73 38.72 -17.42
N ARG A 441 63.84 38.86 -18.14
CA ARG A 441 63.97 38.30 -19.50
C ARG A 441 64.17 36.78 -19.40
N PRO A 442 63.42 35.94 -20.12
CA PRO A 442 63.65 34.50 -20.11
C PRO A 442 64.98 34.16 -20.80
N VAL A 443 65.97 33.74 -20.01
CA VAL A 443 67.26 33.24 -20.50
C VAL A 443 67.28 31.72 -20.39
N VAL A 444 67.57 31.03 -21.48
CA VAL A 444 67.67 29.57 -21.56
C VAL A 444 69.10 29.20 -21.89
N VAL A 445 69.75 28.43 -21.02
CA VAL A 445 71.13 27.98 -21.23
C VAL A 445 71.12 26.50 -21.56
N VAL A 446 71.65 26.13 -22.73
CA VAL A 446 71.77 24.74 -23.15
C VAL A 446 73.18 24.24 -22.91
N SER A 447 73.34 23.38 -21.90
CA SER A 447 74.55 22.61 -21.64
C SER A 447 74.20 21.35 -20.84
N SER A 448 75.00 20.30 -21.02
CA SER A 448 74.94 19.07 -20.21
C SER A 448 75.94 19.08 -19.07
N ASP A 449 76.77 20.11 -18.96
CA ASP A 449 77.64 20.29 -17.80
C ASP A 449 76.83 20.75 -16.58
N GLN A 450 76.96 20.01 -15.48
CA GLN A 450 76.24 20.31 -14.24
C GLN A 450 76.77 21.57 -13.55
N GLU A 451 78.05 21.91 -13.73
CA GLU A 451 78.66 23.10 -13.19
C GLU A 451 78.11 24.35 -13.90
N VAL A 452 78.09 24.33 -15.23
CA VAL A 452 77.47 25.40 -16.05
C VAL A 452 76.00 25.54 -15.73
N ALA A 453 75.25 24.43 -15.66
CA ALA A 453 73.83 24.44 -15.33
C ALA A 453 73.56 25.03 -13.94
N MET A 454 74.43 24.77 -12.95
CA MET A 454 74.32 25.33 -11.61
C MET A 454 74.63 26.84 -11.62
N ARG A 455 75.72 27.25 -12.28
CA ARG A 455 76.14 28.66 -12.38
C ARG A 455 75.10 29.48 -13.15
N ALA A 456 74.65 29.02 -14.31
CA ALA A 456 73.57 29.65 -15.08
C ALA A 456 72.27 29.77 -14.27
N ARG A 457 71.92 28.76 -13.46
CA ARG A 457 70.75 28.82 -12.57
C ARG A 457 70.89 29.89 -11.49
N ARG A 458 72.10 30.13 -10.96
CA ARG A 458 72.36 31.21 -9.98
C ARG A 458 72.13 32.58 -10.61
N GLU A 459 72.45 32.73 -11.90
CA GLU A 459 72.18 33.94 -12.68
C GLU A 459 70.71 34.06 -13.16
N GLY A 460 69.81 33.17 -12.71
CA GLY A 460 68.39 33.22 -13.05
C GLY A 460 68.00 32.62 -14.41
N ALA A 461 68.95 32.00 -15.13
CA ALA A 461 68.67 31.31 -16.38
C ALA A 461 68.06 29.91 -16.16
N TYR A 462 67.33 29.44 -17.18
CA TYR A 462 66.76 28.10 -17.23
C TYR A 462 67.75 27.12 -17.89
N PRO A 463 68.42 26.24 -17.12
CA PRO A 463 69.31 25.25 -17.72
C PRO A 463 68.49 24.16 -18.43
N VAL A 464 68.90 23.82 -19.65
CA VAL A 464 68.29 22.79 -20.50
C VAL A 464 69.39 21.80 -20.94
N PRO A 465 69.20 20.48 -20.77
CA PRO A 465 70.19 19.50 -21.21
C PRO A 465 70.38 19.50 -22.73
N SER A 466 71.62 19.36 -23.18
CA SER A 466 71.98 19.32 -24.61
C SER A 466 71.21 18.28 -25.45
N PRO A 467 70.93 17.05 -24.96
CA PRO A 467 70.14 16.08 -25.71
C PRO A 467 68.71 16.54 -26.03
N LEU A 468 68.14 17.44 -25.22
CA LEU A 468 66.80 17.96 -25.42
C LEU A 468 66.75 18.92 -26.61
N LEU A 469 67.74 19.82 -26.71
CA LEU A 469 67.90 20.70 -27.88
C LEU A 469 68.13 19.87 -29.16
N VAL A 470 68.95 18.83 -29.10
CA VAL A 470 69.22 17.97 -30.27
C VAL A 470 67.98 17.23 -30.75
N ARG A 471 67.17 16.68 -29.82
CA ARG A 471 65.89 16.05 -30.16
C ARG A 471 64.90 17.06 -30.75
N TRP A 472 64.88 18.27 -30.21
CA TRP A 472 64.04 19.35 -30.73
C TRP A 472 64.44 19.70 -32.18
N LEU A 473 65.74 19.87 -32.44
CA LEU A 473 66.31 20.16 -33.76
C LEU A 473 66.09 19.05 -34.80
N GLN A 474 65.80 17.81 -34.37
CA GLN A 474 65.49 16.68 -35.26
C GLN A 474 63.99 16.53 -35.56
N ARG A 475 63.13 17.16 -34.74
CA ARG A 475 61.67 17.13 -34.87
C ARG A 475 61.17 18.20 -35.84
N SER A 476 61.82 19.36 -35.83
CA SER A 476 61.57 20.52 -36.69
C SER A 476 62.36 20.41 -38.00
#